data_AF-A0A8H7GL03-F1
#
_entry.id   AF-A0A8H7GL03-F1
#
_cell.length_a   1.000
_cell.length_b   1.000
_cell.length_c   1.000
_cell.angle_alpha   90.00
_cell.angle_beta   90.00
_cell.angle_gamma   90.00
#
_symmetry.space_group_name_H-M   'P 1'
#
loop_
_entity.id
_entity.type
_entity.pdbx_description
1 polymer ?
#
loop_
_entity_poly.entity_id
_entity_poly.type
_entity_poly.pdbx_seq_one_letter_code
_entity_poly.pdbx_strand_id
1 'polypeptide(L)' 'MGAFLVPDDGIWNFSFIGPVWDANSVYDLKLDIPLPFYHELHRPLHFTNFSEIEGSALEATQENNFA' A
#
# COMPACT_ATOMS: atom_id res chain seq x y z
N MET A 1 21.05 20.70 -9.04
CA MET A 1 19.73 20.04 -8.92
C MET A 1 19.98 18.60 -8.53
N GLY A 2 19.19 18.05 -7.61
CA GLY A 2 19.30 16.65 -7.18
C GLY A 2 18.17 15.80 -7.75
N ALA A 3 18.37 14.48 -7.74
CA ALA A 3 17.36 13.48 -8.04
C ALA A 3 17.40 12.37 -6.99
N PHE A 4 16.33 11.58 -6.92
CA PHE A 4 16.22 10.46 -5.98
C PHE A 4 16.30 9.12 -6.72
N LEU A 5 16.88 8.14 -6.05
CA LEU A 5 16.78 6.73 -6.41
C LEU A 5 15.93 6.04 -5.36
N VAL A 6 15.03 5.18 -5.80
CA VAL A 6 14.12 4.40 -4.95
C VAL A 6 14.20 2.93 -5.35
N PRO A 7 13.82 2.00 -4.46
CA PRO A 7 13.61 0.59 -4.83
C PRO A 7 12.68 0.46 -6.04
N ASP A 8 12.90 -0.54 -6.89
CA ASP A 8 12.10 -0.74 -8.11
C ASP A 8 10.60 -0.95 -7.81
N ASP A 9 10.30 -1.64 -6.71
CA ASP A 9 8.98 -1.88 -6.13
C ASP A 9 8.38 -0.66 -5.41
N GLY A 10 9.19 0.39 -5.21
CA GLY A 10 8.81 1.62 -4.53
C GLY A 10 8.76 1.54 -3.00
N ILE A 11 8.99 0.37 -2.39
CA ILE A 11 8.87 0.14 -0.95
C ILE A 11 10.23 0.33 -0.29
N TRP A 12 10.50 1.54 0.15
CA TRP A 12 11.71 1.84 0.94
C TRP A 12 11.46 1.73 2.45
N ASN A 13 10.20 1.78 2.89
CA ASN A 13 9.82 1.78 4.29
C ASN A 13 9.23 0.43 4.74
N PHE A 14 9.97 -0.30 5.57
CA PHE A 14 9.54 -1.58 6.13
C PHE A 14 8.91 -1.48 7.54
N SER A 15 8.69 -0.27 8.08
CA SER A 15 8.17 -0.09 9.46
C SER A 15 6.81 -0.77 9.73
N PHE A 16 5.94 -0.93 8.73
CA PHE A 16 4.63 -1.59 8.89
C PHE A 16 4.59 -3.03 8.33
N ILE A 17 5.68 -3.50 7.74
CA ILE A 17 5.85 -4.85 7.17
C ILE A 17 7.14 -5.50 7.66
N GLY A 18 7.51 -5.25 8.93
CA GLY A 18 8.79 -5.64 9.53
C GLY A 18 9.22 -7.10 9.31
N PRO A 19 8.32 -8.11 9.39
CA PRO A 19 8.68 -9.51 9.14
C PRO A 19 9.19 -9.81 7.73
N VAL A 20 8.92 -8.93 6.75
CA VAL A 20 9.39 -9.08 5.35
C VAL A 20 10.81 -8.54 5.17
N TRP A 21 11.31 -7.71 6.09
CA TRP A 21 12.64 -7.12 5.98
C TRP A 21 13.76 -8.15 6.24
N ASP A 22 14.75 -8.17 5.34
CA ASP A 22 15.96 -8.97 5.46
C ASP A 22 17.19 -8.10 5.16
N ALA A 23 18.18 -8.15 6.06
CA ALA A 23 19.44 -7.42 5.95
C ALA A 23 20.29 -7.83 4.74
N ASN A 24 20.09 -9.03 4.20
CA ASN A 24 20.82 -9.56 3.06
C ASN A 24 20.04 -9.46 1.73
N SER A 25 18.84 -8.89 1.75
CA SER A 25 18.00 -8.76 0.55
C SER A 25 18.67 -7.86 -0.49
N VAL A 26 18.63 -8.28 -1.75
CA VAL A 26 19.09 -7.51 -2.91
C VAL A 26 17.87 -6.86 -3.54
N TYR A 27 18.02 -5.59 -3.93
CA TYR A 27 16.97 -4.81 -4.59
C TYR A 27 17.57 -3.99 -5.72
N ASP A 28 16.79 -3.81 -6.78
CA ASP A 28 17.12 -2.92 -7.89
C ASP A 28 16.66 -1.49 -7.58
N LEU A 29 17.26 -0.51 -8.27
CA LEU A 29 16.97 0.91 -8.08
C LEU A 29 16.45 1.53 -9.38
N LYS A 30 15.53 2.48 -9.23
CA LYS A 30 15.02 3.34 -10.32
C LYS A 30 15.07 4.81 -9.94
N LEU A 31 15.11 5.68 -10.96
CA LEU A 31 15.00 7.13 -10.80
C LEU A 31 13.52 7.51 -10.66
N ASP A 32 13.09 7.90 -9.47
CA ASP A 32 11.69 8.24 -9.19
C ASP A 32 11.55 9.10 -7.92
N ILE A 33 10.32 9.50 -7.58
CA ILE A 33 9.97 10.25 -6.38
C ILE A 33 9.71 9.29 -5.22
N PRO A 34 10.34 9.47 -4.04
CA PRO A 34 10.10 8.61 -2.90
C PRO A 34 8.67 8.76 -2.37
N LEU A 35 8.03 7.64 -2.06
CA LEU A 35 6.71 7.61 -1.45
C LEU A 35 6.74 8.24 -0.04
N PRO A 36 5.70 8.97 0.40
CA PRO A 36 5.59 9.45 1.78
C PRO A 36 5.67 8.31 2.80
N PHE A 37 6.06 8.61 4.05
CA PHE A 37 6.21 7.59 5.10
C PHE A 37 4.95 6.73 5.28
N TYR A 38 3.79 7.39 5.37
CA TYR A 38 2.47 6.75 5.39
C TYR A 38 1.88 6.68 3.98
N HIS A 39 2.58 6.10 3.00
CA HIS A 39 1.97 5.71 1.72
C HIS A 39 1.32 4.32 1.83
N GLU A 40 0.25 4.05 1.08
CA GLU A 40 -0.54 2.81 1.20
C GLU A 40 0.30 1.55 0.96
N LEU A 41 1.21 1.61 -0.01
CA LEU A 41 2.17 0.54 -0.32
C LEU A 41 3.13 0.20 0.84
N HIS A 42 3.40 1.14 1.75
CA HIS A 42 4.20 0.85 2.94
C HIS A 42 3.41 0.13 4.03
N ARG A 43 2.06 0.13 3.95
CA ARG A 43 1.18 -0.38 5.01
C ARG A 43 0.06 -1.29 4.50
N PRO A 44 0.33 -2.24 3.58
CA PRO A 44 -0.69 -3.00 2.86
C PRO A 44 -1.67 -3.73 3.79
N LEU A 45 -1.22 -4.21 4.95
CA LEU A 45 -2.06 -4.88 5.96
C LEU A 45 -3.24 -4.03 6.47
N HIS A 46 -3.13 -2.69 6.40
CA HIS A 46 -4.22 -1.79 6.78
C HIS A 46 -5.36 -1.78 5.74
N PHE A 47 -5.10 -2.28 4.53
CA PHE A 47 -6.01 -2.26 3.40
C PHE A 47 -6.41 -3.67 2.93
N THR A 48 -5.83 -4.73 3.50
CA THR A 48 -6.19 -6.12 3.18
C THR A 48 -7.00 -6.80 4.28
N ASN A 49 -6.93 -6.30 5.52
CA ASN A 49 -7.56 -6.94 6.67
C ASN A 49 -9.00 -6.46 6.88
N PHE A 50 -9.88 -6.75 5.92
CA PHE A 50 -11.33 -6.54 6.07
C PHE A 50 -12.01 -7.90 6.30
N SER A 51 -12.30 -8.22 7.56
CA SER A 51 -13.18 -9.34 7.91
C SER A 51 -14.62 -8.84 7.95
N GLU A 52 -15.14 -8.32 6.84
CA GLU A 52 -16.57 -8.02 6.74
C GLU A 52 -17.31 -9.28 6.32
N ILE A 53 -18.27 -9.70 7.14
CA ILE A 53 -19.29 -10.66 6.74
C ILE A 53 -19.98 -10.02 5.54
N GLU A 54 -19.94 -10.64 4.36
CA GLU A 54 -20.60 -10.17 3.13
C GLU A 54 -22.12 -10.05 3.36
N GLY A 55 -22.56 -8.94 3.95
CA GLY A 55 -23.93 -8.46 3.93
C GLY A 55 -24.10 -7.59 2.69
N SER A 56 -25.24 -7.69 2.01
CA SER A 56 -25.49 -6.98 0.76
C SER A 56 -25.13 -5.50 0.87
N ALA A 57 -24.33 -5.00 -0.08
CA ALA A 57 -23.83 -3.62 -0.11
C ALA A 57 -24.94 -2.55 -0.24
N LEU A 58 -26.19 -2.98 -0.44
CA LEU A 58 -27.36 -2.14 -0.38
C LEU A 58 -28.22 -2.61 0.80
N GLU A 59 -28.61 -1.65 1.64
CA GLU A 59 -29.78 -1.83 2.49
C GLU A 59 -30.99 -2.13 1.59
N ALA A 60 -31.96 -2.93 2.06
CA ALA A 60 -33.06 -3.45 1.23
C ALA A 60 -33.88 -2.38 0.47
N THR A 61 -33.76 -1.10 0.86
CA THR A 61 -34.46 0.04 0.26
C THR A 61 -33.52 1.11 -0.31
N GLN A 62 -32.22 0.84 -0.47
CA GLN A 62 -31.28 1.83 -0.98
C GLN A 62 -31.38 1.96 -2.51
N GLU A 63 -31.96 3.05 -2.98
CA GLU A 63 -32.01 3.39 -4.41
C GLU A 63 -30.78 4.19 -4.83
N ASN A 64 -30.11 3.76 -5.90
CA ASN A 64 -29.02 4.50 -6.53
C ASN A 64 -29.55 5.37 -7.69
N ASN A 65 -29.85 6.63 -7.38
CA ASN A 65 -30.41 7.59 -8.34
C ASN A 65 -29.38 8.23 -9.29
N PHE A 66 -28.09 7.87 -9.17
CA PHE A 66 -26.99 8.50 -9.91
C PHE A 66 -26.12 7.50 -10.70
N ALA A 67 -26.54 6.24 -10.78
CA ALA A 67 -25.90 5.22 -11.62
C ALA A 67 -26.52 5.15 -13.02
#